data_AF-A0A2R4M801-F1
#
_entry.id   AF-A0A2R4M801-F1
#
_cell.length_a   1.000
_cell.length_b   1.000
_cell.length_c   1.000
_cell.angle_alpha   90.00
_cell.angle_beta   90.00
_cell.angle_gamma   90.00
#
_symmetry.space_group_name_H-M   'P 1'
#
loop_
_entity.id
_entity.type
_entity.pdbx_description
1 polymer ?
#
loop_
_entity_poly.entity_id
_entity_poly.type
_entity_poly.pdbx_seq_one_letter_code
_entity_poly.pdbx_strand_id
1 'polypeptide(L)'
;MRIVHRGFDRLELSIEANIPPELFEYLDPIREEAEDARETRAVSYGGADFDLLPHGVQGYRFILQSGPLPVTWFFKKPNARDPWGIRIVVGSLFLATQGLGMVRAYTAKTLERLGVRYGPHQVSIGRTDFCVDILAPEFEPTPENFVIHSHTNRADHPL
;
A
#
# COMPACT_ATOMS: atom_id res chain seq x y z
N MET A 1 -15.97 -29.30 -2.13
CA MET A 1 -15.34 -27.96 -2.10
C MET A 1 -16.25 -26.99 -1.37
N ARG A 2 -15.70 -26.14 -0.48
CA ARG A 2 -16.44 -25.14 0.27
C ARG A 2 -15.71 -23.80 0.22
N ILE A 3 -16.39 -22.73 -0.14
CA ILE A 3 -15.85 -21.37 0.00
C ILE A 3 -15.73 -21.06 1.49
N VAL A 4 -14.52 -20.77 1.95
CA VAL A 4 -14.21 -20.38 3.33
C VAL A 4 -14.30 -18.87 3.48
N HIS A 5 -13.76 -18.14 2.51
CA HIS A 5 -13.72 -16.69 2.52
C HIS A 5 -13.73 -16.15 1.09
N ARG A 6 -14.23 -14.93 0.90
CA ARG A 6 -14.16 -14.20 -0.36
C ARG A 6 -14.09 -12.71 -0.05
N GLY A 7 -13.19 -11.98 -0.71
CA GLY A 7 -13.02 -10.57 -0.42
C GLY A 7 -11.89 -9.93 -1.18
N PHE A 8 -11.69 -8.65 -0.92
CA PHE A 8 -10.55 -7.91 -1.47
C PHE A 8 -9.26 -8.35 -0.79
N ASP A 9 -8.25 -8.61 -1.60
CA ASP A 9 -6.91 -9.04 -1.17
C ASP A 9 -5.88 -7.91 -1.31
N ARG A 10 -6.13 -6.98 -2.24
CA ARG A 10 -5.31 -5.77 -2.39
C ARG A 10 -6.18 -4.61 -2.82
N LEU A 11 -5.87 -3.43 -2.29
CA LEU A 11 -6.47 -2.18 -2.74
C LEU A 11 -5.39 -1.12 -2.92
N GLU A 12 -5.33 -0.54 -4.11
CA GLU A 12 -4.46 0.58 -4.42
C GLU A 12 -5.27 1.80 -4.80
N LEU A 13 -5.01 2.90 -4.10
CA LEU A 13 -5.66 4.18 -4.30
C LEU A 13 -4.63 5.22 -4.71
N SER A 14 -5.02 6.12 -5.61
CA SER A 14 -4.33 7.37 -5.86
C SER A 14 -5.21 8.52 -5.38
N ILE A 15 -4.63 9.49 -4.68
CA ILE A 15 -5.33 10.69 -4.22
C ILE A 15 -4.82 11.87 -5.05
N GLU A 16 -5.74 12.63 -5.61
CA GLU A 16 -5.46 13.89 -6.31
C GLU A 16 -5.25 15.02 -5.29
N ALA A 17 -4.17 14.89 -4.52
CA ALA A 17 -3.64 15.91 -3.65
C ALA A 17 -2.11 15.76 -3.55
N ASN A 18 -1.44 16.81 -3.09
CA ASN A 18 -0.06 16.76 -2.63
C ASN A 18 -0.02 16.88 -1.11
N ILE A 19 1.05 16.39 -0.50
CA ILE A 19 1.30 16.64 0.94
C ILE A 19 1.52 18.13 1.19
N PRO A 20 1.13 18.64 2.38
CA PRO A 20 1.38 20.02 2.72
C PRO A 20 2.88 20.31 2.88
N PRO A 21 3.35 21.55 2.66
CA PRO A 21 4.75 21.94 2.78
C PRO A 21 5.36 21.54 4.13
N GLU A 22 4.62 21.68 5.22
CA GLU A 22 5.08 21.38 6.57
C GLU A 22 5.38 19.89 6.77
N LEU A 23 4.60 19.01 6.13
CA LEU A 23 4.88 17.57 6.14
C LEU A 23 6.09 17.24 5.27
N PHE A 24 6.26 17.92 4.13
CA PHE A 24 7.45 17.75 3.30
C PHE A 24 8.72 18.16 4.05
N GLU A 25 8.73 19.35 4.64
CA GLU A 25 9.85 19.89 5.42
C GLU A 25 10.19 19.02 6.65
N TYR A 26 9.19 18.36 7.24
CA TYR A 26 9.40 17.39 8.31
C TYR A 26 10.06 16.09 7.82
N LEU A 27 9.59 15.52 6.70
CA LEU A 27 10.03 14.21 6.23
C LEU A 27 11.37 14.24 5.48
N ASP A 28 11.65 15.31 4.72
CA ASP A 28 12.83 15.37 3.84
C ASP A 28 14.17 15.19 4.57
N PRO A 29 14.48 15.92 5.66
CA PRO A 29 15.75 15.71 6.37
C PRO A 29 15.84 14.33 7.01
N ILE A 30 14.75 13.80 7.56
CA ILE A 30 14.72 12.46 8.18
C ILE A 30 14.99 11.38 7.11
N ARG A 31 14.45 11.58 5.90
CA ARG A 31 14.69 10.67 4.78
C ARG A 31 16.14 10.72 4.30
N GLU A 32 16.78 11.89 4.32
CA GLU A 32 18.20 12.03 4.01
C GLU A 32 19.07 11.28 5.03
N GLU A 33 18.80 11.47 6.33
CA GLU A 33 19.46 10.71 7.39
C GLU A 33 19.23 9.19 7.28
N ALA A 34 18.03 8.78 6.91
CA ALA A 34 17.68 7.38 6.67
C ALA A 34 18.48 6.80 5.49
N GLU A 35 18.61 7.55 4.38
CA GLU A 35 19.39 7.14 3.21
C GLU A 35 20.87 6.98 3.53
N ASP A 36 21.46 7.97 4.22
CA ASP A 36 22.87 7.95 4.60
C ASP A 36 23.20 6.75 5.50
N ALA A 37 22.31 6.45 6.45
CA ALA A 37 22.42 5.28 7.32
C ALA A 37 22.02 3.96 6.64
N ARG A 38 21.31 4.02 5.50
CA ARG A 38 20.66 2.88 4.82
C ARG A 38 19.70 2.11 5.72
N GLU A 39 19.02 2.82 6.59
CA GLU A 39 18.14 2.26 7.61
C GLU A 39 16.76 2.90 7.55
N THR A 40 15.75 2.14 7.97
CA THR A 40 14.39 2.67 8.15
C THR A 40 14.35 3.53 9.41
N ARG A 41 13.60 4.65 9.38
CA ARG A 41 13.44 5.56 10.52
C ARG A 41 11.99 5.63 10.97
N ALA A 42 11.76 5.49 12.27
CA ALA A 42 10.44 5.72 12.85
C ALA A 42 10.12 7.23 12.83
N VAL A 43 8.93 7.59 12.38
CA VAL A 43 8.43 8.96 12.32
C VAL A 43 7.03 9.05 12.89
N SER A 44 6.71 10.18 13.51
CA SER A 44 5.38 10.45 14.07
C SER A 44 4.92 11.84 13.68
N TYR A 45 3.77 11.94 13.01
CA TYR A 45 3.21 13.20 12.54
C TYR A 45 1.69 13.19 12.67
N GLY A 46 1.11 14.28 13.21
CA GLY A 46 -0.34 14.40 13.38
C GLY A 46 -0.97 13.29 14.25
N GLY A 47 -0.18 12.63 15.11
CA GLY A 47 -0.62 11.48 15.91
C GLY A 47 -0.79 10.18 15.10
N ALA A 48 -0.09 10.06 13.97
CA ALA A 48 0.08 8.81 13.23
C ALA A 48 1.56 8.45 13.18
N ASP A 49 1.85 7.17 13.40
CA ASP A 49 3.21 6.62 13.45
C ASP A 49 3.50 5.79 12.21
N PHE A 50 4.71 5.93 11.69
CA PHE A 50 5.15 5.24 10.50
C PHE A 50 6.63 4.85 10.57
N ASP A 51 6.97 3.87 9.76
CA ASP A 51 8.33 3.56 9.36
C ASP A 51 8.61 4.21 8.00
N LEU A 52 9.54 5.17 7.96
CA LEU A 52 10.01 5.85 6.75
C LEU A 52 11.17 5.06 6.13
N LEU A 53 10.98 4.61 4.89
CA LEU A 53 12.03 3.91 4.15
C LEU A 53 13.14 4.87 3.66
N PRO A 54 14.39 4.39 3.56
CA PRO A 54 15.54 5.23 3.16
C PRO A 54 15.56 5.60 1.68
N HIS A 55 14.58 5.16 0.88
CA HIS A 55 14.56 5.33 -0.57
C HIS A 55 13.17 5.69 -1.09
N GLY A 56 13.15 6.28 -2.29
CA GLY A 56 11.95 6.51 -3.07
C GLY A 56 11.78 5.46 -4.18
N VAL A 57 10.66 5.53 -4.91
CA VAL A 57 10.39 4.64 -6.04
C VAL A 57 9.48 5.34 -7.07
N GLN A 58 9.72 5.16 -8.37
CA GLN A 58 8.80 5.59 -9.44
C GLN A 58 8.26 7.04 -9.30
N GLY A 59 9.13 7.99 -8.92
CA GLY A 59 8.76 9.41 -8.75
C GLY A 59 8.19 9.78 -7.37
N TYR A 60 7.96 8.80 -6.49
CA TYR A 60 7.64 9.03 -5.09
C TYR A 60 8.92 9.25 -4.28
N ARG A 61 8.94 10.35 -3.52
CA ARG A 61 10.07 10.76 -2.68
C ARG A 61 10.06 10.03 -1.34
N PHE A 62 8.88 9.86 -0.75
CA PHE A 62 8.72 9.22 0.55
C PHE A 62 7.88 7.96 0.44
N ILE A 63 8.29 6.93 1.18
CA ILE A 63 7.54 5.69 1.38
C ILE A 63 7.40 5.49 2.89
N LEU A 64 6.17 5.56 3.39
CA LEU A 64 5.85 5.33 4.80
C LEU A 64 5.09 4.01 4.95
N GLN A 65 5.42 3.21 5.95
CA GLN A 65 4.69 1.99 6.30
C GLN A 65 4.05 2.17 7.68
N SER A 66 2.77 1.86 7.81
CA SER A 66 2.03 2.05 9.06
C SER A 66 1.72 0.72 9.77
N GLY A 67 2.03 0.67 11.07
CA GLY A 67 1.42 -0.22 12.06
C GLY A 67 1.44 -1.73 11.77
N PRO A 68 0.74 -2.54 12.59
CA PRO A 68 0.68 -3.98 12.46
C PRO A 68 -0.24 -4.46 11.32
N LEU A 69 -1.15 -3.60 10.86
CA LEU A 69 -1.98 -3.82 9.67
C LEU A 69 -1.38 -2.99 8.53
N PRO A 70 -0.53 -3.60 7.69
CA PRO A 70 0.35 -2.85 6.81
C PRO A 70 -0.44 -2.06 5.76
N VAL A 71 -0.24 -0.75 5.78
CA VAL A 71 -0.58 0.16 4.69
C VAL A 71 0.70 0.88 4.29
N THR A 72 0.99 0.87 2.99
CA THR A 72 2.13 1.60 2.43
C THR A 72 1.63 2.87 1.78
N TRP A 73 2.22 3.98 2.19
CA TRP A 73 1.90 5.32 1.74
C TRP A 73 3.06 5.85 0.92
N PHE A 74 2.75 6.39 -0.25
CA PHE A 74 3.72 6.92 -1.17
C PHE A 74 3.41 8.38 -1.42
N PHE A 75 4.41 9.24 -1.26
CA PHE A 75 4.26 10.68 -1.43
C PHE A 75 5.29 11.19 -2.44
N LYS A 76 4.81 11.88 -3.48
CA LYS A 76 5.66 12.63 -4.40
C LYS A 76 6.14 13.91 -3.72
N LYS A 77 7.21 14.48 -4.28
CA LYS A 77 7.53 15.89 -4.02
C LYS A 77 6.35 16.75 -4.52
N PRO A 78 5.82 17.69 -3.73
CA PRO A 78 4.71 18.54 -4.16
C PRO A 78 4.97 19.21 -5.52
N ASN A 79 4.02 19.05 -6.45
CA ASN A 79 4.12 19.60 -7.80
C ASN A 79 2.75 20.09 -8.28
N ALA A 80 2.63 21.39 -8.56
CA ALA A 80 1.38 21.98 -9.05
C ALA A 80 0.91 21.45 -10.42
N ARG A 81 1.82 20.86 -11.22
CA ARG A 81 1.49 20.27 -12.54
C ARG A 81 1.12 18.80 -12.47
N ASP A 82 1.29 18.16 -11.32
CA ASP A 82 0.93 16.76 -11.09
C ASP A 82 0.17 16.68 -9.76
N PRO A 83 -1.17 16.83 -9.79
CA PRO A 83 -1.97 16.83 -8.58
C PRO A 83 -2.12 15.42 -7.98
N TRP A 84 -1.72 14.36 -8.69
CA TRP A 84 -1.77 12.97 -8.20
C TRP A 84 -0.52 12.62 -7.40
N GLY A 85 -0.37 13.28 -6.24
CA GLY A 85 0.82 13.25 -5.40
C GLY A 85 0.90 12.06 -4.44
N ILE A 86 -0.19 11.34 -4.22
CA ILE A 86 -0.28 10.34 -3.16
C ILE A 86 -0.79 9.02 -3.72
N ARG A 87 -0.10 7.94 -3.38
CA ARG A 87 -0.56 6.56 -3.60
C ARG A 87 -0.60 5.80 -2.29
N ILE A 88 -1.60 4.95 -2.13
CA ILE A 88 -1.86 4.19 -0.92
C ILE A 88 -2.07 2.74 -1.33
N VAL A 89 -1.33 1.83 -0.72
CA VAL A 89 -1.44 0.38 -0.96
C VAL A 89 -1.83 -0.28 0.36
N VAL A 90 -3.00 -0.90 0.37
CA VAL A 90 -3.54 -1.62 1.51
C VAL A 90 -3.33 -3.12 1.30
N GLY A 91 -2.69 -3.77 2.27
CA GLY A 91 -2.43 -5.21 2.25
C GLY A 91 -3.65 -6.06 2.61
N SER A 92 -3.59 -7.33 2.19
CA SER A 92 -4.63 -8.34 2.38
C SER A 92 -5.04 -8.53 3.84
N LEU A 93 -4.08 -8.53 4.77
CA LEU A 93 -4.36 -8.71 6.20
C LEU A 93 -5.36 -7.68 6.73
N PHE A 94 -5.24 -6.41 6.35
CA PHE A 94 -6.16 -5.38 6.79
C PHE A 94 -7.54 -5.57 6.15
N LEU A 95 -7.57 -5.82 4.83
CA LEU A 95 -8.82 -6.03 4.10
C LEU A 95 -9.60 -7.24 4.62
N ALA A 96 -8.92 -8.37 4.84
CA ALA A 96 -9.53 -9.62 5.29
C ALA A 96 -10.02 -9.54 6.75
N THR A 97 -9.33 -8.81 7.62
CA THR A 97 -9.66 -8.77 9.06
C THR A 97 -10.59 -7.62 9.46
N GLN A 98 -10.55 -6.48 8.75
CA GLN A 98 -11.32 -5.28 9.13
C GLN A 98 -12.31 -4.84 8.04
N GLY A 99 -12.18 -5.33 6.81
CA GLY A 99 -13.04 -4.97 5.70
C GLY A 99 -12.84 -3.55 5.16
N LEU A 100 -13.49 -3.26 4.03
CA LEU A 100 -13.35 -1.98 3.32
C LEU A 100 -13.80 -0.76 4.12
N GLY A 101 -14.82 -0.92 4.98
CA GLY A 101 -15.35 0.19 5.77
C GLY A 101 -14.29 0.77 6.71
N MET A 102 -13.58 -0.11 7.42
CA MET A 102 -12.48 0.29 8.32
C MET A 102 -11.28 0.80 7.55
N VAL A 103 -10.92 0.18 6.42
CA VAL A 103 -9.84 0.67 5.55
C VAL A 103 -10.13 2.10 5.08
N ARG A 104 -11.34 2.37 4.59
CA ARG A 104 -11.75 3.71 4.16
C ARG A 104 -11.66 4.73 5.30
N ALA A 105 -12.18 4.39 6.48
CA ALA A 105 -12.17 5.28 7.64
C ALA A 105 -10.74 5.56 8.12
N TYR A 106 -9.89 4.52 8.19
CA TYR A 106 -8.48 4.64 8.53
C TYR A 106 -7.75 5.52 7.53
N THR A 107 -7.92 5.29 6.23
CA THR A 107 -7.26 6.07 5.19
C THR A 107 -7.64 7.54 5.26
N ALA A 108 -8.93 7.85 5.38
CA ALA A 108 -9.41 9.24 5.48
C ALA A 108 -8.85 9.94 6.73
N LYS A 109 -8.92 9.29 7.89
CA LYS A 109 -8.42 9.85 9.15
C LYS A 109 -6.90 10.07 9.13
N THR A 110 -6.15 9.16 8.52
CA THR A 110 -4.69 9.30 8.41
C THR A 110 -4.34 10.45 7.47
N LEU A 111 -5.01 10.58 6.31
CA LEU A 111 -4.80 11.72 5.41
C LEU A 111 -5.14 13.06 6.09
N GLU A 112 -6.22 13.11 6.87
CA GLU A 112 -6.57 14.29 7.66
C GLU A 112 -5.46 14.66 8.66
N ARG A 113 -4.92 13.68 9.40
CA ARG A 113 -3.79 13.88 10.33
C ARG A 113 -2.52 14.37 9.63
N LEU A 114 -2.30 13.92 8.40
CA LEU A 114 -1.19 14.37 7.56
C LEU A 114 -1.46 15.73 6.88
N GLY A 115 -2.58 16.39 7.20
CA GLY A 115 -2.95 17.69 6.66
C GLY A 115 -3.42 17.67 5.20
N VAL A 116 -3.71 16.48 4.64
CA VAL A 116 -4.16 16.31 3.26
C VAL A 116 -5.67 16.49 3.18
N ARG A 117 -6.11 17.39 2.31
CA ARG A 117 -7.54 17.60 2.00
C ARG A 117 -7.82 17.17 0.57
N TYR A 118 -8.88 16.40 0.38
CA TYR A 118 -9.33 15.92 -0.93
C TYR A 118 -10.85 15.70 -0.92
N GLY A 119 -11.48 15.85 -2.08
CA GLY A 119 -12.90 15.60 -2.30
C GLY A 119 -13.20 14.17 -2.78
N PRO A 120 -14.48 13.76 -2.82
CA PRO A 120 -14.88 12.42 -3.26
C PRO A 120 -14.43 12.05 -4.67
N HIS A 121 -14.34 13.04 -5.58
CA HIS A 121 -13.91 12.84 -6.98
C HIS A 121 -12.39 12.83 -7.15
N GLN A 122 -11.64 13.10 -6.09
CA GLN A 122 -10.17 13.18 -6.09
C GLN A 122 -9.53 11.87 -5.65
N VAL A 123 -10.22 10.74 -5.87
CA VAL A 123 -9.76 9.40 -5.54
C VAL A 123 -9.89 8.54 -6.78
N SER A 124 -8.80 7.87 -7.15
CA SER A 124 -8.78 6.89 -8.24
C SER A 124 -8.37 5.52 -7.69
N ILE A 125 -9.06 4.47 -8.11
CA ILE A 125 -8.70 3.09 -7.78
C ILE A 125 -7.75 2.60 -8.87
N GLY A 126 -6.46 2.45 -8.53
CA GLY A 126 -5.43 2.02 -9.48
C GLY A 126 -5.43 0.51 -9.70
N ARG A 127 -5.66 -0.26 -8.63
CA ARG A 127 -5.68 -1.71 -8.66
C ARG A 127 -6.53 -2.27 -7.54
N THR A 128 -7.23 -3.35 -7.82
CA THR A 128 -7.87 -4.16 -6.80
C THR A 128 -7.73 -5.64 -7.13
N ASP A 129 -7.38 -6.44 -6.13
CA ASP A 129 -7.28 -7.89 -6.25
C ASP A 129 -8.41 -8.50 -5.41
N PHE A 130 -9.10 -9.51 -5.93
CA PHE A 130 -10.18 -10.21 -5.23
C PHE A 130 -9.81 -11.69 -5.08
N CYS A 131 -9.87 -12.20 -3.85
CA CYS A 131 -9.53 -13.58 -3.52
C CYS A 131 -10.78 -14.36 -3.13
N VAL A 132 -10.78 -15.66 -3.45
CA VAL A 132 -11.75 -16.64 -2.99
C VAL A 132 -10.98 -17.82 -2.40
N ASP A 133 -11.07 -17.98 -1.08
CA ASP A 133 -10.44 -19.07 -0.36
C ASP A 133 -11.36 -20.28 -0.36
N ILE A 134 -10.89 -21.40 -0.91
CA ILE A 134 -11.68 -22.62 -1.07
C ILE A 134 -11.03 -23.75 -0.26
N LEU A 135 -11.79 -24.32 0.67
CA LEU A 135 -11.43 -25.58 1.31
C LEU A 135 -11.83 -26.72 0.37
N ALA A 136 -10.83 -27.36 -0.22
CA ALA A 136 -10.98 -28.45 -1.17
C ALA A 136 -9.96 -29.55 -0.85
N PRO A 137 -10.24 -30.42 0.15
CA PRO A 137 -9.28 -31.43 0.61
C PRO A 137 -8.82 -32.43 -0.45
N GLU A 138 -9.64 -32.61 -1.50
CA GLU A 138 -9.37 -33.52 -2.62
C GLU A 138 -8.82 -32.78 -3.86
N PHE A 139 -8.58 -31.47 -3.75
CA PHE A 139 -7.98 -30.68 -4.82
C PHE A 139 -6.50 -30.50 -4.56
N GLU A 140 -5.70 -30.99 -5.50
CA GLU A 140 -4.25 -30.80 -5.52
C GLU A 140 -3.86 -30.13 -6.84
N PRO A 141 -3.10 -29.03 -6.82
CA PRO A 141 -2.51 -28.48 -8.04
C PRO A 141 -1.50 -29.47 -8.61
N THR A 142 -1.84 -30.14 -9.71
CA THR A 142 -0.91 -31.03 -10.44
C THR A 142 -0.13 -30.20 -11.46
N PRO A 143 1.20 -30.02 -11.33
CA PRO A 143 2.01 -29.20 -12.24
C PRO A 143 1.85 -29.56 -13.71
N GLU A 144 1.67 -30.84 -14.02
CA GLU A 144 1.50 -31.39 -15.37
C GLU A 144 0.20 -30.91 -16.04
N ASN A 145 -0.78 -30.44 -15.26
CA ASN A 145 -2.05 -29.93 -15.77
C ASN A 145 -2.00 -28.43 -16.09
N PHE A 146 -0.89 -27.74 -15.85
CA PHE A 146 -0.73 -26.33 -16.23
C PHE A 146 -0.27 -26.19 -17.68
N VAL A 147 -1.08 -25.51 -18.50
CA VAL A 147 -0.66 -25.07 -19.83
C VAL A 147 0.07 -23.74 -19.68
N ILE A 148 1.40 -23.78 -19.79
CA ILE A 148 2.29 -22.63 -19.64
C ILE A 148 3.07 -22.39 -20.94
N HIS A 149 3.36 -21.11 -21.21
CA HIS A 149 4.18 -20.72 -22.34
C HIS A 149 5.61 -21.26 -22.19
N SER A 150 6.26 -21.69 -23.28
CA SER A 150 7.56 -22.37 -23.25
C SER A 150 8.71 -21.57 -22.61
N HIS A 151 8.56 -20.25 -22.53
CA HIS A 151 9.52 -19.33 -21.90
C HIS A 151 9.22 -19.00 -20.42
N THR A 152 8.25 -19.70 -19.81
CA THR A 152 7.91 -19.49 -18.40
C THR A 152 8.88 -20.26 -17.52
N ASN A 153 9.55 -19.58 -16.58
CA ASN A 153 10.37 -20.25 -15.58
C ASN A 153 9.48 -21.03 -14.61
N ARG A 154 9.77 -22.33 -14.43
CA ARG A 154 9.12 -23.18 -13.43
C ARG A 154 10.02 -23.29 -12.20
N ALA A 155 9.47 -23.07 -11.02
CA ALA A 155 10.11 -23.36 -9.74
C ALA A 155 9.20 -24.29 -8.95
N ASP A 156 9.74 -25.42 -8.51
CA ASP A 156 9.02 -26.35 -7.64
C ASP A 156 9.26 -25.89 -6.19
N HIS A 157 8.20 -25.55 -5.47
CA HIS A 157 8.27 -25.16 -4.06
C HIS A 157 7.80 -26.37 -3.22
N PRO A 158 8.70 -27.15 -2.61
CA PRO A 158 8.29 -28.21 -1.70
C PRO A 158 7.54 -27.59 -0.51
N LEU A 159 6.40 -28.19 -0.16
CA LEU A 159 5.60 -27.84 1.01
C LEU A 159 6.32 -28.16 2.32
#